data_AF-A0A378MGA6-F1
#
_entry.id   AF-A0A378MGA6-F1
#
_cell.length_a   1.000
_cell.length_b   1.000
_cell.length_c   1.000
_cell.angle_alpha   90.00
_cell.angle_beta   90.00
_cell.angle_gamma   90.00
#
_symmetry.space_group_name_H-M   'P 1'
#
loop_
_entity.id
_entity.type
_entity.pdbx_description
1 polymer ?
#
loop_
_entity_poly.entity_id
_entity_poly.type
_entity_poly.pdbx_seq_one_letter_code
_entity_poly.pdbx_strand_id
1 'polypeptide(L)'
;MKAKSGVGPKEYIKQLNDSLVKEQAASKVEAVSGATHSSDAFANYANQLIQAAQRGDTSTIEIDNGAKLKDGKYSLEEKNYAHNYRVVFNIEVKDGKIATSDYNYVTKDGKKKSEDADYEKAMKSKTGVGPKEYIPTLNKELEKKQSADVDTVSGATESSKAFQLYADQLINAAQKGDTKKIEVYNFVEAE
;
A
#
# COMPACT_ATOMS: atom_id res chain seq x y z
N MET A 1 -32.28 -3.50 1.82
CA MET A 1 -32.35 -3.94 0.41
C MET A 1 -30.98 -4.52 0.06
N LYS A 2 -30.91 -5.75 -0.49
CA LYS A 2 -29.66 -6.24 -1.09
C LYS A 2 -29.35 -5.36 -2.30
N ALA A 3 -28.18 -4.73 -2.33
CA ALA A 3 -27.77 -3.88 -3.44
C ALA A 3 -27.54 -4.72 -4.70
N LYS A 4 -27.49 -4.07 -5.87
CA LYS A 4 -27.17 -4.71 -7.17
C LYS A 4 -25.78 -5.38 -7.22
N SER A 5 -24.94 -5.19 -6.20
CA SER A 5 -23.72 -5.95 -5.94
C SER A 5 -24.00 -6.98 -4.83
N GLY A 6 -23.62 -8.24 -5.04
CA GLY A 6 -24.16 -9.41 -4.32
C GLY A 6 -23.95 -9.53 -2.80
N VAL A 7 -23.41 -8.52 -2.10
CA VAL A 7 -23.13 -8.52 -0.65
C VAL A 7 -23.44 -7.13 -0.06
N GLY A 8 -24.22 -7.06 1.02
CA GLY A 8 -24.55 -5.82 1.72
C GLY A 8 -23.52 -5.39 2.77
N PRO A 9 -23.57 -4.14 3.28
CA PRO A 9 -22.61 -3.60 4.25
C PRO A 9 -22.37 -4.46 5.49
N LYS A 10 -23.44 -4.94 6.12
CA LYS A 10 -23.33 -5.80 7.31
C LYS A 10 -22.55 -7.09 7.01
N GLU A 11 -22.69 -7.63 5.81
CA GLU A 11 -22.12 -8.92 5.42
C GLU A 11 -20.65 -8.76 5.06
N TYR A 12 -20.28 -7.78 4.21
CA TYR A 12 -18.88 -7.57 3.85
C TYR A 12 -18.05 -7.07 5.04
N ILE A 13 -18.60 -6.22 5.93
CA ILE A 13 -17.88 -5.76 7.13
C ILE A 13 -17.55 -6.94 8.04
N LYS A 14 -18.48 -7.89 8.21
CA LYS A 14 -18.20 -9.09 9.00
C LYS A 14 -17.09 -9.93 8.36
N GLN A 15 -17.16 -10.16 7.05
CA GLN A 15 -16.14 -10.92 6.33
C GLN A 15 -14.74 -10.30 6.43
N LEU A 16 -14.63 -8.97 6.29
CA LEU A 16 -13.38 -8.25 6.40
C LEU A 16 -12.79 -8.33 7.82
N ASN A 17 -13.62 -8.17 8.85
CA ASN A 17 -13.17 -8.33 10.24
C ASN A 17 -12.72 -9.76 10.54
N ASP A 18 -13.50 -10.77 10.13
CA ASP A 18 -13.14 -12.18 10.32
C ASP A 18 -11.81 -12.50 9.59
N SER A 19 -11.62 -11.95 8.38
CA SER A 19 -10.39 -12.09 7.59
C SER A 19 -9.20 -11.44 8.29
N LEU A 20 -9.34 -10.20 8.78
CA LEU A 20 -8.26 -9.52 9.51
C LEU A 20 -7.84 -10.28 10.76
N VAL A 21 -8.80 -10.80 11.54
CA VAL A 21 -8.53 -11.59 12.74
C VAL A 21 -7.81 -12.88 12.39
N LYS A 22 -8.17 -13.53 11.28
CA LYS A 22 -7.52 -14.77 10.83
C LYS A 22 -6.10 -14.52 10.32
N GLU A 23 -5.93 -13.54 9.44
CA GLU A 23 -4.68 -13.33 8.72
C GLU A 23 -3.66 -12.51 9.52
N GLN A 24 -4.11 -11.71 10.50
CA GLN A 24 -3.29 -10.83 11.34
C GLN A 24 -2.41 -9.83 10.54
N ALA A 25 -2.70 -9.66 9.24
CA ALA A 25 -1.97 -8.82 8.32
C ALA A 25 -2.94 -8.18 7.33
N ALA A 26 -3.03 -6.85 7.35
CA ALA A 26 -3.98 -6.12 6.51
C ALA A 26 -3.75 -6.32 5.00
N SER A 27 -2.49 -6.52 4.57
CA SER A 27 -2.17 -6.81 3.16
C SER A 27 -2.69 -8.16 2.66
N LYS A 28 -3.07 -9.06 3.57
CA LYS A 28 -3.65 -10.38 3.25
C LYS A 28 -5.18 -10.39 3.31
N VAL A 29 -5.81 -9.28 3.67
CA VAL A 29 -7.27 -9.17 3.66
C VAL A 29 -7.74 -9.05 2.21
N GLU A 30 -8.31 -10.13 1.69
CA GLU A 30 -8.83 -10.15 0.33
C GLU A 30 -10.08 -9.28 0.17
N ALA A 31 -10.20 -8.68 -1.02
CA ALA A 31 -11.35 -7.85 -1.36
C ALA A 31 -12.64 -8.68 -1.49
N VAL A 32 -13.73 -8.19 -0.91
CA VAL A 32 -15.05 -8.80 -1.07
C VAL A 32 -15.65 -8.40 -2.41
N SER A 33 -16.01 -9.38 -3.23
CA SER A 33 -16.61 -9.14 -4.56
C SER A 33 -17.86 -8.26 -4.45
N GLY A 34 -17.87 -7.15 -5.18
CA GLY A 34 -18.96 -6.15 -5.13
C GLY A 34 -18.83 -5.10 -4.03
N ALA A 35 -17.75 -5.15 -3.23
CA ALA A 35 -17.39 -4.18 -2.20
C ALA A 35 -15.88 -3.89 -2.17
N THR A 36 -15.21 -3.92 -3.34
CA THR A 36 -13.75 -3.77 -3.47
C THR A 36 -13.25 -2.49 -2.80
N HIS A 37 -13.80 -1.32 -3.15
CA HIS A 37 -13.39 -0.05 -2.54
C HIS A 37 -13.54 -0.02 -1.00
N SER A 38 -14.60 -0.64 -0.46
CA SER A 38 -14.78 -0.74 0.99
C SER A 38 -13.77 -1.70 1.62
N SER A 39 -13.34 -2.71 0.89
CA SER A 39 -12.32 -3.67 1.32
C SER A 39 -10.93 -3.04 1.33
N ASP A 40 -10.59 -2.26 0.31
CA ASP A 40 -9.30 -1.55 0.22
C ASP A 40 -9.17 -0.50 1.34
N ALA A 41 -10.23 0.30 1.55
CA ALA A 41 -10.27 1.25 2.66
C ALA A 41 -10.15 0.57 4.03
N PHE A 42 -10.82 -0.58 4.20
CA PHE A 42 -10.69 -1.39 5.41
C PHE A 42 -9.25 -1.88 5.61
N ALA A 43 -8.60 -2.42 4.57
CA ALA A 43 -7.22 -2.89 4.63
C ALA A 43 -6.25 -1.75 4.98
N ASN A 44 -6.42 -0.57 4.39
CA ASN A 44 -5.64 0.62 4.73
C ASN A 44 -5.76 0.98 6.23
N TYR A 45 -6.98 1.18 6.73
CA TYR A 45 -7.18 1.61 8.12
C TYR A 45 -6.80 0.51 9.12
N ALA A 46 -7.07 -0.76 8.79
CA ALA A 46 -6.60 -1.90 9.56
C ALA A 46 -5.07 -1.92 9.65
N ASN A 47 -4.35 -1.62 8.55
CA ASN A 47 -2.90 -1.54 8.58
C ASN A 47 -2.43 -0.44 9.52
N GLN A 48 -2.97 0.77 9.41
CA GLN A 48 -2.61 1.89 10.30
C GLN A 48 -2.81 1.55 11.78
N LEU A 49 -3.91 0.86 12.12
CA LEU A 49 -4.18 0.37 13.47
C LEU A 49 -3.19 -0.71 13.92
N ILE A 50 -2.86 -1.68 13.06
CA ILE A 50 -1.84 -2.70 13.35
C ILE A 50 -0.48 -2.04 13.63
N GLN A 51 -0.10 -1.05 12.82
CA GLN A 51 1.16 -0.31 12.99
C GLN A 51 1.19 0.48 14.31
N ALA A 52 0.08 1.12 14.67
CA ALA A 52 -0.06 1.78 15.97
C ALA A 52 0.04 0.78 17.13
N ALA A 53 -0.65 -0.36 17.03
CA ALA A 53 -0.61 -1.43 18.04
C ALA A 53 0.80 -2.00 18.23
N GLN A 54 1.56 -2.21 17.15
CA GLN A 54 2.95 -2.66 17.22
C GLN A 54 3.88 -1.67 17.94
N ARG A 55 3.54 -0.38 17.90
CA ARG A 55 4.24 0.68 18.64
C ARG A 55 3.69 0.93 20.06
N GLY A 56 2.62 0.23 20.45
CA GLY A 56 1.88 0.52 21.68
C GLY A 56 1.20 1.89 21.67
N ASP A 57 0.99 2.48 20.50
CA ASP A 57 0.36 3.78 20.33
C ASP A 57 -1.17 3.63 20.35
N THR A 58 -1.80 4.16 21.39
CA THR A 58 -3.25 4.13 21.57
C THR A 58 -3.92 5.46 21.23
N SER A 59 -3.19 6.40 20.59
CA SER A 59 -3.77 7.66 20.14
C SER A 59 -4.83 7.41 19.06
N THR A 60 -5.82 8.30 19.00
CA THR A 60 -6.85 8.22 17.95
C THR A 60 -6.24 8.58 16.61
N ILE A 61 -6.35 7.68 15.63
CA ILE A 61 -5.95 7.92 14.25
C ILE A 61 -7.09 8.65 13.53
N GLU A 62 -6.89 9.94 13.25
CA GLU A 62 -7.83 10.73 12.46
C GLU A 62 -7.45 10.69 10.97
N ILE A 63 -8.42 10.36 10.13
CA ILE A 63 -8.29 10.25 8.67
C ILE A 63 -9.19 11.29 8.00
N ASP A 64 -8.58 12.23 7.29
CA ASP A 64 -9.28 13.27 6.51
C ASP A 64 -9.68 12.75 5.11
N ASN A 65 -10.35 11.60 5.07
CA ASN A 65 -10.65 10.91 3.82
C ASN A 65 -11.49 11.80 2.90
N GLY A 66 -11.01 11.99 1.66
CA GLY A 66 -11.66 12.82 0.65
C GLY A 66 -11.35 14.31 0.77
N ALA A 67 -10.52 14.74 1.74
CA ALA A 67 -10.00 16.10 1.76
C ALA A 67 -9.10 16.39 0.56
N LYS A 68 -8.88 17.68 0.27
CA LYS A 68 -7.91 18.09 -0.75
C LYS A 68 -6.50 17.72 -0.28
N LEU A 69 -5.67 17.24 -1.21
CA LEU A 69 -4.26 16.99 -0.91
C LEU A 69 -3.57 18.31 -0.58
N LYS A 70 -2.81 18.34 0.51
CA LYS A 70 -1.99 19.49 0.88
C LYS A 70 -0.62 19.34 0.25
N ASP A 71 -0.10 20.43 -0.30
CA ASP A 71 1.22 20.45 -0.92
C ASP A 71 2.31 20.08 0.08
N GLY A 72 3.29 19.30 -0.37
CA GLY A 72 4.34 18.79 0.50
C GLY A 72 4.99 17.52 -0.01
N LYS A 73 5.93 17.00 0.78
CA LYS A 73 6.56 15.70 0.55
C LYS A 73 6.14 14.77 1.65
N TYR A 74 5.64 13.60 1.26
CA TYR A 74 5.13 12.58 2.16
C TYR A 74 5.95 11.31 1.93
N SER A 75 6.34 10.65 3.01
CA SER A 75 7.27 9.52 2.93
C SER A 75 6.85 8.38 3.84
N LEU A 76 7.07 7.17 3.36
CA LEU A 76 6.81 5.91 4.05
C LEU A 76 8.01 4.99 3.86
N GLU A 77 8.44 4.31 4.91
CA GLU A 77 9.42 3.24 4.81
C GLU A 77 9.05 2.03 5.67
N GLU A 78 9.40 0.85 5.18
CA GLU A 78 9.35 -0.36 5.98
C GLU A 78 10.50 -0.37 6.99
N LYS A 79 10.26 -0.91 8.19
CA LYS A 79 11.27 -1.05 9.25
C LYS A 79 12.12 -2.29 9.09
N ASN A 80 11.51 -3.41 8.73
CA ASN A 80 12.19 -4.69 8.63
C ASN A 80 12.55 -5.00 7.18
N TYR A 81 13.57 -5.83 7.00
CA TYR A 81 13.98 -6.33 5.69
C TYR A 81 13.37 -7.71 5.46
N ALA A 82 12.79 -7.93 4.29
CA ALA A 82 12.38 -9.24 3.79
C ALA A 82 13.19 -9.56 2.53
N HIS A 83 13.83 -10.74 2.50
CA HIS A 83 14.71 -11.15 1.40
C HIS A 83 15.76 -10.08 1.00
N ASN A 84 16.39 -9.44 1.99
CA ASN A 84 17.36 -8.35 1.84
C ASN A 84 16.82 -7.01 1.31
N TYR A 85 15.51 -6.84 1.14
CA TYR A 85 14.91 -5.56 0.75
C TYR A 85 13.90 -5.05 1.78
N ARG A 86 13.68 -3.74 1.76
CA ARG A 86 12.56 -3.06 2.41
C ARG A 86 11.99 -2.01 1.45
N VAL A 87 10.71 -1.67 1.58
CA VAL A 87 10.10 -0.58 0.81
C VAL A 87 10.54 0.78 1.32
N VAL A 88 10.81 1.69 0.38
CA VAL A 88 10.82 3.14 0.58
C VAL A 88 9.88 3.75 -0.46
N PHE A 89 8.99 4.63 -0.02
CA PHE A 89 8.01 5.27 -0.88
C PHE A 89 7.88 6.75 -0.55
N ASN A 90 8.07 7.61 -1.55
CA ASN A 90 7.86 9.04 -1.45
C ASN A 90 6.85 9.51 -2.48
N ILE A 91 5.98 10.44 -2.09
CA ILE A 91 5.19 11.22 -3.02
C ILE A 91 5.44 12.71 -2.78
N GLU A 92 5.39 13.51 -3.84
CA GLU A 92 5.36 14.97 -3.76
C GLU A 92 3.99 15.45 -4.26
N VAL A 93 3.33 16.29 -3.47
CA VAL A 93 2.08 16.96 -3.84
C VAL A 93 2.38 18.42 -4.17
N LYS A 94 1.91 18.87 -5.32
CA LYS A 94 1.97 20.27 -5.79
C LYS A 94 0.64 20.65 -6.40
N ASP A 95 0.16 21.85 -6.09
CA ASP A 95 -1.13 22.36 -6.55
C ASP A 95 -2.30 21.39 -6.26
N GLY A 96 -2.22 20.72 -5.10
CA GLY A 96 -3.21 19.73 -4.66
C GLY A 96 -3.23 18.42 -5.46
N LYS A 97 -2.17 18.12 -6.23
CA LYS A 97 -2.03 16.89 -7.03
C LYS A 97 -0.72 16.17 -6.72
N ILE A 98 -0.73 14.84 -6.79
CA ILE A 98 0.46 14.01 -6.76
C ILE A 98 1.29 14.33 -8.00
N ALA A 99 2.38 15.07 -7.82
CA ALA A 99 3.28 15.51 -8.86
C ALA A 99 4.36 14.45 -9.17
N THR A 100 4.82 13.72 -8.14
CA THR A 100 5.78 12.61 -8.31
C THR A 100 5.46 11.46 -7.37
N SER A 101 5.79 10.25 -7.82
CA SER A 101 5.73 8.99 -7.06
C SER A 101 7.07 8.25 -7.21
N ASP A 102 7.76 8.00 -6.09
CA ASP A 102 9.00 7.22 -6.03
C ASP A 102 8.88 6.08 -5.00
N TYR A 103 8.23 5.01 -5.44
CA TYR A 103 8.19 3.72 -4.77
C TYR A 103 9.34 2.85 -5.24
N ASN A 104 10.06 2.24 -4.31
CA ASN A 104 11.01 1.17 -4.61
C ASN A 104 11.25 0.25 -3.42
N TYR A 105 11.89 -0.88 -3.71
CA TYR A 105 12.49 -1.72 -2.69
C TYR A 105 14.00 -1.44 -2.65
N VAL A 106 14.57 -1.27 -1.46
CA VAL A 106 15.99 -0.95 -1.29
C VAL A 106 16.68 -1.97 -0.39
N THR A 107 17.94 -2.27 -0.68
CA THR A 107 18.79 -3.08 0.20
C THR A 107 19.28 -2.26 1.40
N LYS A 108 20.01 -2.91 2.32
CA LYS A 108 20.68 -2.21 3.44
C LYS A 108 21.66 -1.14 2.96
N ASP A 109 22.29 -1.34 1.82
CA ASP A 109 23.22 -0.39 1.20
C ASP A 109 22.52 0.66 0.32
N GLY A 110 21.17 0.68 0.30
CA GLY A 110 20.39 1.63 -0.48
C GLY A 110 20.26 1.31 -1.98
N LYS A 111 20.67 0.12 -2.43
CA LYS A 111 20.53 -0.28 -3.84
C LYS A 111 19.07 -0.59 -4.16
N LYS A 112 18.56 -0.05 -5.27
CA LYS A 112 17.17 -0.24 -5.71
C LYS A 112 16.96 -1.59 -6.37
N LYS A 113 15.87 -2.28 -6.04
CA LYS A 113 15.50 -3.57 -6.64
C LYS A 113 15.12 -3.44 -8.12
N SER A 114 14.61 -2.28 -8.54
CA SER A 114 14.39 -1.99 -9.97
C SER A 114 15.67 -1.90 -10.79
N GLU A 115 16.83 -1.76 -10.15
CA GLU A 115 18.15 -1.70 -10.79
C GLU A 115 18.90 -3.05 -10.68
N ASP A 116 18.32 -4.02 -9.97
CA ASP A 116 18.91 -5.34 -9.77
C ASP A 116 18.62 -6.25 -10.98
N ALA A 117 19.62 -6.37 -11.86
CA ALA A 117 19.50 -7.15 -13.08
C ALA A 117 19.32 -8.66 -12.84
N ASP A 118 19.88 -9.19 -11.74
CA ASP A 118 19.78 -10.61 -11.41
C ASP A 118 18.38 -10.93 -10.87
N TYR A 119 17.86 -10.08 -9.98
CA TYR A 119 16.48 -10.21 -9.50
C TYR A 119 15.48 -10.06 -10.64
N GLU A 120 15.67 -9.07 -11.52
CA GLU A 120 14.87 -8.86 -12.72
C GLU A 120 14.76 -10.14 -13.56
N LYS A 121 15.91 -10.72 -13.93
CA LYS A 121 15.96 -11.94 -14.73
C LYS A 121 15.30 -13.12 -14.02
N ALA A 122 15.57 -13.29 -12.73
CA ALA A 122 15.04 -14.39 -11.94
C ALA A 122 13.51 -14.32 -11.81
N MET A 123 12.96 -13.15 -11.47
CA MET A 123 11.52 -12.96 -11.31
C MET A 123 10.78 -13.08 -12.64
N LYS A 124 11.30 -12.45 -13.69
CA LYS A 124 10.68 -12.47 -15.02
C LYS A 124 10.58 -13.87 -15.60
N SER A 125 11.59 -14.73 -15.34
CA SER A 125 11.56 -16.14 -15.76
C SER A 125 10.41 -16.95 -15.16
N LYS A 126 9.93 -16.57 -13.97
CA LYS A 126 8.87 -17.29 -13.23
C LYS A 126 7.49 -16.69 -13.43
N THR A 127 7.42 -15.37 -13.59
CA THR A 127 6.16 -14.61 -13.49
C THR A 127 5.84 -13.78 -14.73
N GLY A 128 6.77 -13.68 -15.68
CA GLY A 128 6.62 -12.88 -16.91
C GLY A 128 6.95 -11.39 -16.75
N VAL A 129 7.14 -10.89 -15.54
CA VAL A 129 7.47 -9.48 -15.24
C VAL A 129 8.54 -9.39 -14.15
N GLY A 130 9.34 -8.33 -14.13
CA GLY A 130 10.28 -8.07 -13.05
C GLY A 130 10.19 -6.65 -12.44
N PRO A 131 10.92 -6.38 -11.34
CA PRO A 131 10.94 -5.08 -10.66
C PRO A 131 11.33 -3.89 -11.53
N LYS A 132 12.13 -4.08 -12.58
CA LYS A 132 12.46 -3.01 -13.54
C LYS A 132 11.24 -2.58 -14.36
N GLU A 133 10.22 -3.43 -14.45
CA GLU A 133 9.01 -3.20 -15.24
C GLU A 133 7.81 -2.78 -14.38
N TYR A 134 7.49 -3.53 -13.32
CA TYR A 134 6.27 -3.24 -12.55
C TYR A 134 6.42 -2.00 -11.66
N ILE A 135 7.61 -1.72 -11.09
CA ILE A 135 7.81 -0.58 -10.19
C ILE A 135 7.61 0.76 -10.93
N PRO A 136 8.22 1.00 -12.10
CA PRO A 136 7.93 2.22 -12.87
C PRO A 136 6.48 2.30 -13.35
N THR A 137 5.86 1.16 -13.67
CA THR A 137 4.45 1.12 -14.07
C THR A 137 3.53 1.62 -12.95
N LEU A 138 3.69 1.10 -11.73
CA LEU A 138 2.86 1.49 -10.57
C LEU A 138 3.04 2.97 -10.21
N ASN A 139 4.27 3.49 -10.22
CA ASN A 139 4.52 4.91 -9.94
C ASN A 139 3.81 5.83 -10.95
N LYS A 140 3.94 5.53 -12.25
CA LYS A 140 3.26 6.28 -13.31
C LYS A 140 1.74 6.17 -13.23
N GLU A 141 1.23 4.99 -12.87
CA GLU A 141 -0.21 4.78 -12.66
C GLU A 141 -0.73 5.68 -11.54
N LEU A 142 -0.03 5.77 -10.40
CA LEU A 142 -0.45 6.62 -9.29
C LEU A 142 -0.43 8.12 -9.67
N GLU A 143 0.64 8.57 -10.34
CA GLU A 143 0.72 9.95 -10.86
C GLU A 143 -0.42 10.25 -11.84
N LYS A 144 -0.84 9.29 -12.65
CA LYS A 144 -1.94 9.47 -13.61
C LYS A 144 -3.31 9.41 -12.94
N LYS A 145 -3.55 8.41 -12.09
CA LYS A 145 -4.86 8.14 -11.49
C LYS A 145 -5.15 9.06 -10.29
N GLN A 146 -4.12 9.62 -9.65
CA GLN A 146 -4.25 10.44 -8.43
C GLN A 146 -4.97 9.72 -7.28
N SER A 147 -4.88 8.38 -7.29
CA SER A 147 -5.56 7.47 -6.37
C SER A 147 -4.74 6.19 -6.24
N ALA A 148 -4.78 5.57 -5.07
CA ALA A 148 -4.15 4.28 -4.82
C ALA A 148 -4.83 3.12 -5.57
N ASP A 149 -6.01 3.32 -6.16
CA ASP A 149 -6.72 2.35 -7.01
C ASP A 149 -6.04 2.19 -8.39
N VAL A 150 -4.76 1.83 -8.37
CA VAL A 150 -3.93 1.49 -9.53
C VAL A 150 -4.16 0.04 -9.93
N ASP A 151 -3.99 -0.29 -11.20
CA ASP A 151 -4.23 -1.66 -11.65
C ASP A 151 -3.10 -2.57 -11.15
N THR A 152 -3.46 -3.78 -10.70
CA THR A 152 -2.44 -4.76 -10.33
C THR A 152 -1.70 -5.25 -11.57
N VAL A 153 -0.38 -5.38 -11.47
CA VAL A 153 0.44 -5.91 -12.56
C VAL A 153 0.45 -7.44 -12.49
N SER A 154 -0.01 -8.10 -13.56
CA SER A 154 0.01 -9.56 -13.65
C SER A 154 1.43 -10.11 -13.45
N GLY A 155 1.59 -11.11 -12.57
CA GLY A 155 2.88 -11.65 -12.17
C GLY A 155 3.56 -10.89 -11.00
N ALA A 156 3.04 -9.73 -10.61
CA ALA A 156 3.51 -8.93 -9.48
C ALA A 156 2.35 -8.49 -8.54
N THR A 157 1.29 -9.28 -8.45
CA THR A 157 0.06 -8.95 -7.71
C THR A 157 0.31 -8.57 -6.25
N GLU A 158 1.12 -9.33 -5.52
CA GLU A 158 1.46 -9.02 -4.11
C GLU A 158 2.19 -7.68 -3.98
N SER A 159 3.16 -7.41 -4.87
CA SER A 159 3.84 -6.11 -4.92
C SER A 159 2.90 -4.97 -5.26
N SER A 160 1.91 -5.21 -6.14
CA SER A 160 0.88 -4.21 -6.46
C SER A 160 -0.03 -3.93 -5.26
N LYS A 161 -0.50 -4.96 -4.55
CA LYS A 161 -1.31 -4.78 -3.33
C LYS A 161 -0.57 -4.00 -2.24
N ALA A 162 0.71 -4.30 -2.03
CA ALA A 162 1.55 -3.54 -1.10
C ALA A 162 1.70 -2.08 -1.52
N PHE A 163 1.93 -1.82 -2.82
CA PHE A 163 1.98 -0.46 -3.36
C PHE A 163 0.68 0.31 -3.11
N GLN A 164 -0.47 -0.28 -3.43
CA GLN A 164 -1.79 0.35 -3.23
C GLN A 164 -1.99 0.71 -1.75
N LEU A 165 -1.72 -0.24 -0.86
CA LEU A 165 -1.85 -0.04 0.59
C LEU A 165 -0.98 1.11 1.12
N TYR A 166 0.27 1.21 0.67
CA TYR A 166 1.18 2.27 1.09
C TYR A 166 0.90 3.61 0.41
N ALA A 167 0.44 3.61 -0.84
CA ALA A 167 -0.03 4.81 -1.53
C ALA A 167 -1.22 5.42 -0.81
N ASP A 168 -2.16 4.60 -0.34
CA ASP A 168 -3.32 5.05 0.44
C ASP A 168 -2.92 5.73 1.75
N GLN A 169 -1.93 5.19 2.47
CA GLN A 169 -1.41 5.82 3.70
C GLN A 169 -0.76 7.18 3.40
N LEU A 170 0.03 7.27 2.33
CA LEU A 170 0.63 8.53 1.90
C LEU A 170 -0.42 9.55 1.44
N ILE A 171 -1.49 9.11 0.77
CA ILE A 171 -2.62 9.97 0.40
C ILE A 171 -3.34 10.47 1.65
N ASN A 172 -3.59 9.62 2.66
CA ASN A 172 -4.21 10.07 3.91
C ASN A 172 -3.32 11.07 4.66
N ALA A 173 -2.00 10.84 4.70
CA ALA A 173 -1.04 11.79 5.24
C ALA A 173 -1.09 13.13 4.47
N ALA A 174 -1.18 13.10 3.14
CA ALA A 174 -1.29 14.29 2.31
C ALA A 174 -2.62 15.04 2.48
N GLN A 175 -3.73 14.33 2.65
CA GLN A 175 -5.03 14.91 2.99
C GLN A 175 -4.97 15.65 4.34
N LYS A 176 -4.29 15.05 5.32
CA LYS A 176 -4.07 15.64 6.64
C LYS A 176 -3.01 16.74 6.64
N GLY A 177 -2.05 16.71 5.71
CA GLY A 177 -0.85 17.54 5.71
C GLY A 177 0.22 17.08 6.71
N ASP A 178 0.16 15.81 7.11
CA ASP A 178 1.13 15.23 8.02
C ASP A 178 2.36 14.76 7.24
N THR A 179 3.42 15.56 7.25
CA THR A 179 4.68 15.26 6.54
C THR A 179 5.62 14.37 7.36
N LYS A 180 5.20 13.92 8.56
CA LYS A 180 5.98 12.97 9.34
C LYS A 180 6.14 11.67 8.55
N LYS A 181 7.36 11.16 8.52
CA LYS A 181 7.64 9.88 7.88
C LYS A 181 6.81 8.77 8.55
N ILE A 182 6.07 8.03 7.74
CA ILE A 182 5.33 6.84 8.15
C ILE A 182 6.30 5.68 8.22
N GLU A 183 6.30 4.98 9.35
CA GLU A 183 7.12 3.80 9.56
C GLU A 183 6.20 2.58 9.69
N VAL A 184 6.44 1.58 8.83
CA VAL A 184 5.61 0.38 8.73
C VAL A 184 6.47 -0.85 9.06
N TYR A 185 6.03 -1.68 9.98
CA TYR A 185 6.53 -3.04 10.13
C TYR A 185 5.81 -3.92 9.11
N ASN A 186 6.53 -4.33 8.08
CA ASN A 186 6.04 -5.33 7.14
C ASN A 186 5.88 -6.68 7.85
N PHE A 187 4.85 -7.41 7.45
CA PHE A 187 4.64 -8.77 7.92
C PHE A 187 5.77 -9.65 7.40
N VAL A 188 6.52 -10.27 8.31
CA VAL A 188 7.47 -11.33 8.01
C VAL A 188 6.78 -12.61 8.46
N GLU A 189 6.47 -13.51 7.53
CA GLU A 189 5.99 -14.83 7.92
C GLU A 189 7.07 -15.48 8.77
N ALA A 190 6.72 -16.03 9.94
CA ALA A 190 7.66 -16.85 10.68
C ALA A 190 8.01 -18.07 9.80
N GLU A 191 9.30 -18.28 9.57
CA GLU A 191 9.82 -19.48 8.88
C GLU A 191 9.44 -20.77 9.60
#